data_AF-A0A916D9N9-F1
#
_entry.id   AF-A0A916D9N9-F1
#
_cell.length_a   1.000
_cell.length_b   1.000
_cell.length_c   1.000
_cell.angle_alpha   90.00
_cell.angle_beta   90.00
_cell.angle_gamma   90.00
#
_symmetry.space_group_name_H-M   'P 1'
#
loop_
_entity.id
_entity.type
_entity.pdbx_description
1 polymer ?
#
loop_
_entity_poly.entity_id
_entity_poly.type
_entity_poly.pdbx_seq_one_letter_code
_entity_poly.pdbx_strand_id
1 'polypeptide(L)'
;MQRQKNQINPPQEQDQQPGIESEMRPEPDFKAPEYRGSGKLKGKVALITGGDSGIGRSVAILYAREGADVAIVYLNEHSDAKETQALVKQEGRRCIAISGDVGDEAFCQQAVEVTA
;
A
#
# COMPACT_ATOMS: atom_id res chain seq x y z
N MET A 1 -4.77 -37.41 21.96
CA MET A 1 -4.64 -35.95 22.16
C MET A 1 -4.73 -35.28 20.80
N GLN A 2 -5.87 -34.65 20.49
CA GLN A 2 -6.05 -33.91 19.24
C GLN A 2 -5.29 -32.57 19.35
N ARG A 3 -4.38 -32.31 18.41
CA ARG A 3 -3.79 -30.97 18.23
C ARG A 3 -4.91 -30.04 17.75
N GLN A 4 -5.43 -29.18 18.64
CA GLN A 4 -6.15 -27.99 18.19
C GLN A 4 -5.17 -27.18 17.34
N LYS A 5 -5.40 -27.17 16.03
CA LYS A 5 -4.73 -26.21 15.15
C LYS A 5 -5.23 -24.84 15.58
N ASN A 6 -4.36 -24.02 16.18
CA ASN A 6 -4.62 -22.60 16.36
C ASN A 6 -4.83 -21.99 14.98
N GLN A 7 -6.09 -21.91 14.54
CA GLN A 7 -6.46 -21.31 13.28
C GLN A 7 -6.34 -19.79 13.46
N ILE A 8 -5.25 -19.22 12.94
CA ILE A 8 -4.88 -17.81 13.15
C ILE A 8 -5.87 -16.87 12.44
N ASN A 9 -6.41 -17.28 11.28
CA ASN A 9 -7.39 -16.52 10.50
C ASN A 9 -8.59 -17.42 10.12
N PRO A 10 -9.81 -16.86 10.05
CA PRO A 10 -10.99 -17.60 9.59
C PRO A 10 -10.87 -17.99 8.11
N PRO A 11 -11.43 -19.14 7.68
CA PRO A 11 -11.52 -19.48 6.26
C PRO A 11 -12.26 -18.40 5.47
N GLN A 12 -11.69 -17.94 4.37
CA GLN A 12 -12.27 -16.96 3.44
C GLN A 12 -11.57 -17.05 2.08
N GLU A 13 -12.24 -16.64 1.02
CA GLU A 13 -11.71 -16.57 -0.36
C GLU A 13 -12.37 -15.40 -1.11
N GLN A 14 -11.76 -15.01 -2.23
CA GLN A 14 -12.29 -14.01 -3.16
C GLN A 14 -12.19 -14.56 -4.58
N ASP A 15 -13.20 -14.28 -5.41
CA ASP A 15 -13.31 -14.83 -6.77
C ASP A 15 -12.51 -14.03 -7.81
N GLN A 16 -11.70 -13.07 -7.37
CA GLN A 16 -10.93 -12.17 -8.25
C GLN A 16 -9.50 -11.99 -7.77
N GLN A 17 -8.64 -11.63 -8.73
CA GLN A 17 -7.29 -11.14 -8.47
C GLN A 17 -7.01 -9.95 -9.38
N PRO A 18 -6.46 -8.83 -8.86
CA PRO A 18 -6.12 -8.57 -7.46
C PRO A 18 -7.30 -8.58 -6.48
N GLY A 19 -7.02 -8.98 -5.24
CA GLY A 19 -8.02 -9.02 -4.17
C GLY A 19 -8.27 -7.65 -3.56
N ILE A 20 -9.40 -7.50 -2.86
CA ILE A 20 -9.80 -6.27 -2.18
C ILE A 20 -9.49 -6.41 -0.69
N GLU A 21 -8.65 -5.53 -0.15
CA GLU A 21 -8.21 -5.59 1.26
C GLU A 21 -9.37 -5.34 2.22
N SER A 22 -10.27 -4.41 1.87
CA SER A 22 -11.42 -4.04 2.70
C SER A 22 -12.46 -5.17 2.90
N GLU A 23 -12.38 -6.24 2.09
CA GLU A 23 -13.23 -7.43 2.23
C GLU A 23 -12.65 -8.49 3.17
N MET A 24 -11.38 -8.35 3.60
CA MET A 24 -10.71 -9.33 4.46
C MET A 24 -11.22 -9.29 5.91
N ARG A 25 -11.24 -10.45 6.58
CA ARG A 25 -11.63 -10.59 8.00
C ARG A 25 -10.63 -11.49 8.75
N PRO A 26 -9.90 -11.02 9.78
CA PRO A 26 -9.80 -9.63 10.19
C PRO A 26 -9.16 -8.77 9.09
N GLU A 27 -9.39 -7.46 9.15
CA GLU A 27 -8.67 -6.51 8.31
C GLU A 27 -7.17 -6.55 8.65
N PRO A 28 -6.27 -6.39 7.66
CA PRO A 28 -4.84 -6.30 7.92
C PRO A 28 -4.47 -5.10 8.80
N ASP A 29 -3.54 -5.29 9.74
CA ASP A 29 -2.91 -4.17 10.45
C ASP A 29 -1.68 -3.69 9.68
N PHE A 30 -1.84 -2.58 8.96
CA PHE A 30 -0.79 -1.96 8.16
C PHE A 30 -0.22 -0.67 8.76
N LYS A 31 -0.83 -0.13 9.84
CA LYS A 31 -0.58 1.24 10.33
C LYS A 31 0.61 1.34 11.29
N ALA A 32 0.95 0.24 11.96
CA ALA A 32 1.99 0.16 12.97
C ALA A 32 1.96 1.37 13.93
N PRO A 33 0.91 1.53 14.76
CA PRO A 33 0.63 2.76 15.52
C PRO A 33 1.74 3.18 16.49
N GLU A 34 2.51 2.22 16.99
CA GLU A 34 3.62 2.45 17.91
C GLU A 34 4.90 2.92 17.21
N TYR A 35 5.00 2.78 15.89
CA TYR A 35 6.18 3.21 15.14
C TYR A 35 6.24 4.73 15.03
N ARG A 36 7.38 5.31 15.41
CA ARG A 36 7.66 6.76 15.34
C ARG A 36 8.75 7.00 14.30
N GLY A 37 8.44 7.79 13.28
CA GLY A 37 9.40 8.16 12.24
C GLY A 37 10.57 8.97 12.82
N SER A 38 11.75 8.77 12.25
CA SER A 38 13.00 9.43 12.65
C SER A 38 13.61 10.29 11.54
N GLY A 39 12.89 10.48 10.44
CA GLY A 39 13.29 11.30 9.31
C GLY A 39 14.29 10.62 8.37
N LYS A 40 14.37 9.29 8.37
CA LYS A 40 15.34 8.51 7.58
C LYS A 40 15.22 8.74 6.08
N LEU A 41 14.02 9.10 5.61
CA LEU A 41 13.70 9.33 4.21
C LEU A 41 13.30 10.79 3.93
N LYS A 42 13.63 11.70 4.83
CA LYS A 42 13.26 13.12 4.71
C LYS A 42 13.71 13.69 3.37
N GLY A 43 12.74 14.23 2.61
CA GLY A 43 12.97 14.88 1.33
C GLY A 43 13.19 13.91 0.15
N LYS A 44 12.96 12.61 0.34
CA LYS A 44 12.96 11.63 -0.74
C LYS A 44 11.57 11.53 -1.39
N VAL A 45 11.56 11.00 -2.60
CA VAL A 45 10.35 10.59 -3.31
C VAL A 45 10.46 9.08 -3.52
N ALA A 46 9.41 8.32 -3.19
CA ALA A 46 9.36 6.88 -3.37
C ALA A 46 8.24 6.48 -4.33
N LEU A 47 8.58 5.70 -5.35
CA LEU A 47 7.63 5.02 -6.23
C LEU A 47 7.43 3.58 -5.74
N ILE A 48 6.20 3.19 -5.43
CA ILE A 48 5.86 1.89 -4.86
C ILE A 48 4.80 1.22 -5.73
N THR A 49 5.18 0.16 -6.45
CA THR A 49 4.24 -0.71 -7.19
C THR A 49 3.54 -1.68 -6.25
N GLY A 50 2.22 -1.85 -6.41
CA GLY A 50 1.37 -2.55 -5.43
C GLY A 50 1.23 -1.78 -4.12
N GLY A 51 1.27 -0.45 -4.19
CA GLY A 51 1.26 0.43 -3.02
C GLY A 51 -0.12 0.71 -2.45
N ASP A 52 -1.19 0.22 -3.05
CA ASP A 52 -2.58 0.44 -2.66
C ASP A 52 -3.04 -0.40 -1.45
N SER A 53 -2.46 -1.58 -1.26
CA SER A 53 -2.86 -2.58 -0.27
C SER A 53 -1.66 -3.37 0.28
N GLY A 54 -1.93 -4.20 1.28
CA GLY A 54 -1.04 -5.15 1.93
C GLY A 54 0.28 -4.55 2.38
N ILE A 55 1.37 -5.21 1.97
CA ILE A 55 2.73 -4.81 2.32
C ILE A 55 3.06 -3.44 1.71
N GLY A 56 2.67 -3.19 0.46
CA GLY A 56 2.96 -1.92 -0.21
C GLY A 56 2.28 -0.74 0.47
N ARG A 57 1.04 -0.91 0.93
CA ARG A 57 0.33 0.08 1.77
C ARG A 57 1.10 0.40 3.05
N SER A 58 1.52 -0.63 3.79
CA SER A 58 2.28 -0.42 5.02
C SER A 58 3.61 0.31 4.75
N VAL A 59 4.32 -0.08 3.69
CA VAL A 59 5.56 0.58 3.27
C VAL A 59 5.30 2.04 2.89
N ALA A 60 4.25 2.34 2.12
CA ALA A 60 3.90 3.70 1.72
C ALA A 60 3.66 4.61 2.94
N ILE A 61 2.87 4.14 3.91
CA ILE A 61 2.58 4.88 5.14
C ILE A 61 3.84 5.10 5.97
N LEU A 62 4.66 4.06 6.16
CA LEU A 62 5.87 4.16 6.97
C LEU A 62 6.95 5.00 6.30
N TYR A 63 7.04 4.98 4.97
CA TYR A 63 7.94 5.86 4.22
C TYR A 63 7.52 7.32 4.36
N ALA A 64 6.21 7.58 4.31
CA ALA A 64 5.66 8.91 4.55
C ALA A 64 5.98 9.38 5.97
N ARG A 65 5.79 8.51 6.98
CA ARG A 65 6.14 8.78 8.37
C ARG A 65 7.64 9.04 8.56
N GLU A 66 8.49 8.45 7.73
CA GLU A 66 9.93 8.73 7.68
C GLU A 66 10.32 9.95 6.84
N GLY A 67 9.34 10.66 6.25
CA GLY A 67 9.51 11.96 5.62
C GLY A 67 9.59 11.96 4.09
N ALA A 68 9.29 10.84 3.42
CA ALA A 68 9.24 10.75 1.96
C ALA A 68 7.89 11.22 1.40
N ASP A 69 7.89 11.86 0.23
CA ASP A 69 6.70 11.88 -0.62
C ASP A 69 6.56 10.53 -1.34
N VAL A 70 5.34 10.12 -1.65
CA VAL A 70 5.07 8.78 -2.17
C VAL A 70 4.25 8.83 -3.47
N ALA A 71 4.58 7.97 -4.42
CA ALA A 71 3.75 7.63 -5.56
C ALA A 71 3.41 6.14 -5.44
N ILE A 72 2.12 5.80 -5.44
CA ILE A 72 1.67 4.40 -5.44
C ILE A 72 1.17 4.01 -6.83
N VAL A 73 1.63 2.88 -7.33
CA VAL A 73 1.14 2.24 -8.57
C VAL A 73 0.29 1.03 -8.19
N TYR A 74 -0.84 0.85 -8.85
CA TYR A 74 -1.81 -0.22 -8.59
C TYR A 74 -2.61 -0.52 -9.87
N LEU A 75 -3.36 -1.62 -9.91
CA LEU A 75 -4.08 -2.00 -11.13
C LEU A 75 -5.42 -1.27 -11.23
N ASN A 76 -6.40 -1.64 -10.40
CA ASN A 76 -7.78 -1.15 -10.47
C ASN A 76 -8.51 -1.07 -9.10
N GLU A 77 -7.79 -1.32 -8.00
CA GLU A 77 -8.24 -1.30 -6.61
C GLU A 77 -8.40 0.15 -6.09
N HIS A 78 -9.18 0.97 -6.80
CA HIS A 78 -9.24 2.41 -6.60
C HIS A 78 -9.66 2.84 -5.19
N SER A 79 -10.48 2.05 -4.50
CA SER A 79 -10.85 2.31 -3.09
C SER A 79 -9.65 2.18 -2.17
N ASP A 80 -8.88 1.11 -2.34
CA ASP A 80 -7.74 0.75 -1.50
C ASP A 80 -6.59 1.74 -1.75
N ALA A 81 -6.39 2.13 -3.02
CA ALA A 81 -5.44 3.17 -3.38
C ALA A 81 -5.81 4.55 -2.78
N LYS A 82 -7.10 4.92 -2.78
CA LYS A 82 -7.56 6.18 -2.16
C LYS A 82 -7.34 6.18 -0.65
N GLU A 83 -7.57 5.06 0.02
CA GLU A 83 -7.29 4.92 1.45
C GLU A 83 -5.80 5.12 1.73
N THR A 84 -4.92 4.41 1.02
CA THR A 84 -3.47 4.58 1.19
C THR A 84 -3.03 6.01 0.91
N GLN A 85 -3.56 6.63 -0.15
CA GLN A 85 -3.26 8.03 -0.47
C GLN A 85 -3.65 8.98 0.68
N ALA A 86 -4.81 8.76 1.31
CA ALA A 86 -5.27 9.56 2.44
C ALA A 86 -4.37 9.37 3.66
N LEU A 87 -3.94 8.14 3.94
CA LEU A 87 -3.06 7.83 5.08
C LEU A 87 -1.65 8.43 4.90
N VAL A 88 -1.07 8.37 3.70
CA VAL A 88 0.20 9.07 3.41
C VAL A 88 0.06 10.58 3.63
N LYS A 89 -1.07 11.17 3.21
CA LYS A 89 -1.35 12.60 3.42
C LYS A 89 -1.51 12.94 4.92
N GLN A 90 -2.06 12.03 5.73
CA GLN A 90 -2.16 12.21 7.19
C GLN A 90 -0.79 12.23 7.87
N GLU A 91 0.21 11.53 7.33
CA GLU A 91 1.61 11.62 7.77
C GLU A 91 2.31 12.94 7.32
N GLY A 92 1.57 13.85 6.68
CA GLY A 92 2.04 15.18 6.27
C GLY A 92 2.85 15.19 4.97
N ARG A 93 2.73 14.14 4.15
CA ARG A 93 3.49 13.97 2.90
C ARG A 93 2.60 14.01 1.66
N ARG A 94 3.19 14.28 0.49
CA ARG A 94 2.46 14.25 -0.78
C ARG A 94 2.26 12.81 -1.22
N CYS A 95 1.12 12.53 -1.84
CA CYS A 95 0.82 11.23 -2.41
C CYS A 95 0.11 11.34 -3.75
N ILE A 96 0.64 10.71 -4.80
CA ILE A 96 -0.05 10.48 -6.07
C ILE A 96 -0.37 8.99 -6.22
N ALA A 97 -1.49 8.68 -6.87
CA ALA A 97 -1.93 7.32 -7.12
C ALA A 97 -2.06 7.11 -8.63
N ILE A 98 -1.35 6.11 -9.16
CA ILE A 98 -1.19 5.85 -10.58
C ILE A 98 -1.78 4.47 -10.87
N SER A 99 -2.89 4.43 -11.60
CA SER A 99 -3.55 3.17 -11.98
C SER A 99 -3.07 2.72 -13.35
N GLY A 100 -2.72 1.44 -13.46
CA GLY A 100 -2.42 0.79 -14.74
C GLY A 100 -1.67 -0.52 -14.56
N ASP A 101 -1.46 -1.21 -15.68
CA ASP A 101 -0.86 -2.54 -15.70
C ASP A 101 0.66 -2.45 -15.88
N VAL A 102 1.41 -2.90 -14.87
CA VAL A 102 2.88 -2.97 -14.93
C VAL A 102 3.41 -4.03 -15.91
N GLY A 103 2.53 -4.87 -16.46
CA GLY A 103 2.83 -5.71 -17.62
C GLY A 103 2.97 -4.93 -18.93
N ASP A 104 2.48 -3.68 -18.99
CA ASP A 104 2.65 -2.77 -20.13
C ASP A 104 3.92 -1.92 -19.94
N GLU A 105 4.87 -2.06 -20.86
CA GLU A 105 6.13 -1.31 -20.86
C GLU A 105 5.91 0.20 -20.98
N ALA A 106 4.95 0.64 -21.81
CA ALA A 106 4.67 2.05 -22.01
C ALA A 106 4.10 2.68 -20.74
N PHE A 107 3.22 1.95 -20.04
CA PHE A 107 2.73 2.36 -18.74
C PHE A 107 3.86 2.45 -17.70
N CYS A 108 4.78 1.48 -17.66
CA CYS A 108 5.91 1.52 -16.75
C CYS A 108 6.76 2.78 -16.93
N GLN A 109 7.03 3.17 -18.18
CA GLN A 109 7.77 4.40 -18.50
C GLN A 109 6.99 5.63 -18.02
N GLN A 110 5.69 5.71 -18.34
CA GLN A 110 4.82 6.80 -17.91
C GLN A 110 4.76 6.94 -16.38
N ALA A 111 4.64 5.83 -15.64
CA ALA A 111 4.56 5.83 -14.18
C ALA A 111 5.81 6.42 -13.52
N VAL A 112 6.98 6.18 -14.11
CA VAL A 112 8.24 6.78 -13.65
C VAL A 112 8.29 8.27 -13.99
N GLU A 113 7.92 8.65 -15.21
CA GLU A 113 7.94 10.04 -15.67
C GLU A 113 7.08 10.97 -14.81
N VAL A 114 5.87 10.55 -14.43
CA VAL A 114 4.97 11.38 -13.59
C VAL A 114 5.43 11.50 -12.13
N THR A 115 6.43 10.72 -11.72
CA THR A 115 6.97 10.71 -10.35
C THR A 115 8.23 11.58 -10.20
N ALA A 116 8.93 11.87 -11.31
CA ALA A 116 10.16 12.67 -11.34
C ALA A 116 9.88 14.18 -11.12
#